data_AF-A0A249PK17-F1
#
_entry.id   AF-A0A249PK17-F1
#
_cell.length_a   1.000
_cell.length_b   1.000
_cell.length_c   1.000
_cell.angle_alpha   90.00
_cell.angle_beta   90.00
_cell.angle_gamma   90.00
#
_symmetry.space_group_name_H-M   'P 1'
#
loop_
_entity.id
_entity.type
_entity.pdbx_description
1 polymer ?
#
loop_
_entity_poly.entity_id
_entity_poly.type
_entity_poly.pdbx_seq_one_letter_code
_entity_poly.pdbx_strand_id
1 'polypeptide(L)'
;MRLEGSSAAFKKRGRILKIILFGSYARGTFVDEPHTMKGYRSDFDILVIVNSKKLAEPEYWDKATDRLMWDKGVSTPVGLIVHGAREVNNFLADEQYFFVDILREGIVLYELDDRPLAEPKRLSPTDALRVARGTSASTYPKSAI
;
A
#
# COMPACT_ATOMS: atom_id res chain seq x y z
N MET A 1 21.96 2.94 -36.03
CA MET A 1 20.72 3.18 -35.26
C MET A 1 21.07 3.06 -33.79
N ARG A 2 21.14 4.17 -33.06
CA ARG A 2 21.62 4.22 -31.67
C ARG A 2 20.41 4.37 -30.74
N LEU A 3 20.11 3.33 -29.97
CA LEU A 3 19.11 3.38 -28.91
C LEU A 3 19.81 3.77 -27.61
N GLU A 4 20.07 5.07 -27.42
CA GLU A 4 20.50 5.60 -26.12
C GLU A 4 19.57 6.75 -25.75
N GLY A 5 18.77 6.60 -24.68
CA GLY A 5 18.03 7.73 -24.16
C GLY A 5 16.90 7.48 -23.14
N SER A 6 16.38 6.25 -22.97
CA SER A 6 15.13 6.10 -22.21
C SER A 6 15.28 5.81 -20.70
N SER A 7 16.43 5.31 -20.23
CA SER A 7 16.58 4.84 -18.84
C SER A 7 17.03 5.93 -17.84
N ALA A 8 17.89 6.86 -18.27
CA ALA A 8 18.53 7.82 -17.35
C ALA A 8 17.67 9.07 -17.04
N ALA A 9 16.85 9.53 -17.99
CA ALA A 9 16.03 10.73 -17.81
C ALA A 9 14.80 10.48 -16.92
N PHE A 10 14.24 9.27 -16.95
CA PHE A 10 13.09 8.88 -16.12
C PHE A 10 13.47 8.73 -14.63
N LYS A 11 14.65 8.19 -14.34
CA LYS A 11 15.19 8.09 -12.97
C LYS A 11 15.33 9.44 -12.24
N LYS A 12 15.45 10.56 -12.98
CA LYS A 12 15.60 11.91 -12.40
C LYS A 12 14.29 12.56 -11.93
N ARG A 13 13.12 11.95 -12.10
CA ARG A 13 11.83 12.55 -11.73
C ARG A 13 10.92 11.67 -10.87
N GLY A 14 11.32 10.43 -10.57
CA GLY A 14 10.57 9.56 -9.68
C GLY A 14 10.52 10.11 -8.26
N ARG A 15 9.34 10.18 -7.64
CA ARG A 15 9.17 10.61 -6.26
C ARG A 15 8.20 9.70 -5.53
N ILE A 16 8.59 9.28 -4.32
CA ILE A 16 7.66 8.77 -3.33
C ILE A 16 6.93 9.98 -2.76
N LEU A 17 5.61 9.95 -2.80
CA LEU A 17 4.74 11.01 -2.30
C LEU A 17 4.22 10.71 -0.91
N LYS A 18 3.80 9.46 -0.64
CA LYS A 18 3.37 9.04 0.69
C LYS A 18 3.77 7.60 0.98
N ILE A 19 3.97 7.29 2.26
CA ILE A 19 4.06 5.93 2.79
C ILE A 19 3.07 5.83 3.95
N ILE A 20 2.17 4.86 3.88
CA ILE A 20 1.09 4.68 4.85
C ILE A 20 1.13 3.25 5.36
N LEU A 21 1.21 3.08 6.68
CA LEU A 21 0.97 1.81 7.36
C LEU A 21 -0.54 1.62 7.47
N PHE A 22 -1.04 0.47 7.06
CA PHE A 22 -2.46 0.12 7.17
C PHE A 22 -2.64 -1.28 7.76
N GLY A 23 -3.88 -1.77 7.73
CA GLY A 23 -4.18 -3.12 8.17
C GLY A 23 -4.19 -3.27 9.69
N SER A 24 -3.78 -4.45 10.17
CA SER A 24 -3.95 -4.85 11.56
C SER A 24 -3.12 -4.00 12.53
N TYR A 25 -1.90 -3.62 12.16
CA TYR A 25 -1.04 -2.79 12.99
C TYR A 25 -1.53 -1.35 13.10
N ALA A 26 -2.02 -0.77 12.00
CA ALA A 26 -2.59 0.58 12.04
C ALA A 26 -3.83 0.66 12.93
N ARG A 27 -4.65 -0.40 12.96
CA ARG A 27 -5.88 -0.49 13.76
C ARG A 27 -5.67 -0.98 15.20
N GLY A 28 -4.46 -1.42 15.55
CA GLY A 28 -4.17 -2.01 16.86
C GLY A 28 -4.81 -3.40 17.08
N THR A 29 -5.25 -4.08 16.02
CA THR A 29 -5.85 -5.42 16.06
C THR A 29 -4.89 -6.50 15.59
N PHE A 30 -3.58 -6.21 15.58
CA PHE A 30 -2.55 -7.16 15.16
C PHE A 30 -2.39 -8.27 16.19
N VAL A 31 -1.97 -9.45 15.71
CA VAL A 31 -1.67 -10.61 16.53
C VAL A 31 -0.19 -10.93 16.37
N ASP A 32 0.50 -11.09 17.50
CA ASP A 32 1.89 -11.53 17.54
C ASP A 32 2.02 -12.64 18.58
N GLU A 33 1.82 -13.88 18.14
CA GLU A 33 1.90 -15.07 18.99
C GLU A 33 3.03 -16.01 18.52
N PRO A 34 4.30 -15.62 18.66
CA PRO A 34 5.43 -16.42 18.18
C PRO A 34 5.64 -17.71 18.99
N HIS A 35 4.97 -17.83 20.15
CA HIS A 35 5.14 -18.94 21.09
C HIS A 35 3.95 -19.90 21.16
N THR A 36 2.87 -19.66 20.41
CA THR A 36 1.72 -20.58 20.36
C THR A 36 1.87 -21.58 19.22
N MET A 37 1.20 -22.75 19.32
CA MET A 37 1.25 -23.82 18.31
C MET A 37 0.88 -23.38 16.87
N LYS A 38 0.22 -22.22 16.72
CA LYS A 38 -0.17 -21.67 15.41
C LYS A 38 0.87 -20.72 14.82
N GLY A 39 1.81 -20.18 15.62
CA GLY A 39 2.89 -19.31 15.18
C GLY A 39 2.42 -18.11 14.33
N TYR A 40 1.22 -17.60 14.59
CA TYR A 40 0.63 -16.56 13.75
C TYR A 40 1.17 -15.19 14.15
N ARG A 41 1.76 -14.50 13.18
CA ARG A 41 2.23 -13.12 13.31
C ARG A 41 1.66 -12.32 12.16
N SER A 42 1.02 -11.19 12.48
CA SER A 42 0.54 -10.26 11.47
C SER A 42 1.71 -9.58 10.75
N ASP A 43 1.50 -9.29 9.47
CA ASP A 43 2.45 -8.54 8.65
C ASP A 43 2.27 -7.02 8.84
N PHE A 44 3.30 -6.25 8.54
CA PHE A 44 3.16 -4.81 8.32
C PHE A 44 2.67 -4.55 6.90
N ASP A 45 1.43 -4.11 6.75
CA ASP A 45 0.86 -3.74 5.45
C ASP A 45 1.21 -2.27 5.12
N ILE A 46 1.96 -2.03 4.05
CA ILE A 46 2.46 -0.72 3.65
C ILE A 46 1.95 -0.35 2.26
N LEU A 47 1.31 0.83 2.15
CA LEU A 47 0.99 1.47 0.88
C LEU A 47 2.03 2.55 0.59
N VAL A 48 2.68 2.45 -0.57
CA VAL A 48 3.52 3.52 -1.12
C VAL A 48 2.81 4.18 -2.29
N ILE A 49 2.70 5.51 -2.21
CA ILE A 49 2.12 6.32 -3.28
C ILE A 49 3.24 7.05 -3.99
N VAL A 50 3.34 6.87 -5.31
CA VAL A 50 4.36 7.49 -6.16
C VAL A 50 3.77 8.47 -7.16
N ASN A 51 4.59 9.38 -7.66
CA ASN A 51 4.14 10.44 -8.57
C ASN A 51 3.79 9.99 -9.99
N SER A 52 4.06 8.74 -10.37
CA SER A 52 3.71 8.21 -11.69
C SER A 52 3.39 6.72 -11.66
N LYS A 53 2.44 6.28 -12.48
CA LYS A 53 2.10 4.86 -12.64
C LYS A 53 3.32 4.01 -13.00
N LYS A 54 4.17 4.49 -13.92
CA LYS A 54 5.37 3.76 -14.33
C LYS A 54 6.32 3.48 -13.17
N LEU A 55 6.42 4.38 -12.18
CA LEU A 55 7.24 4.14 -10.99
C LEU A 55 6.60 3.14 -10.01
N ALA A 56 5.32 2.84 -10.15
CA ALA A 56 4.63 1.83 -9.35
C ALA A 56 4.83 0.41 -9.90
N GLU A 57 5.44 0.26 -11.08
CA GLU A 57 5.71 -1.05 -11.66
C GLU A 57 6.70 -1.87 -10.79
N PRO A 58 6.51 -3.19 -10.64
CA PRO A 58 7.30 -4.04 -9.75
C PRO A 58 8.82 -3.93 -9.95
N GLU A 59 9.27 -3.77 -11.20
CA GLU A 59 10.69 -3.66 -11.58
C GLU A 59 11.48 -2.56 -10.83
N TYR A 60 10.79 -1.53 -10.31
CA TYR A 60 11.41 -0.46 -9.51
C TYR A 60 11.52 -0.79 -8.03
N TRP A 61 10.82 -1.82 -7.57
CA TRP A 61 10.63 -2.16 -6.15
C TRP A 61 11.17 -3.53 -5.76
N ASP A 62 11.47 -4.42 -6.71
CA ASP A 62 12.00 -5.78 -6.45
C ASP A 62 13.13 -5.77 -5.41
N LYS A 63 14.14 -4.90 -5.58
CA LYS A 63 15.25 -4.78 -4.62
C LYS A 63 14.84 -4.33 -3.22
N ALA A 64 13.82 -3.46 -3.13
CA ALA A 64 13.30 -3.00 -1.85
C ALA A 64 12.51 -4.12 -1.18
N THR A 65 11.66 -4.81 -1.93
CA THR A 65 10.89 -5.97 -1.47
C THR A 65 11.82 -7.10 -1.00
N ASP A 66 12.85 -7.44 -1.79
CA ASP A 66 13.87 -8.42 -1.41
C ASP A 66 14.54 -8.02 -0.09
N ARG A 67 14.95 -6.76 0.04
CA ARG A 67 15.56 -6.30 1.28
C ARG A 67 14.60 -6.41 2.45
N LEU A 68 13.34 -6.04 2.30
CA LEU A 68 12.33 -6.17 3.36
C LEU A 68 12.09 -7.63 3.77
N MET A 69 12.22 -8.58 2.84
CA MET A 69 12.09 -10.01 3.12
C MET A 69 13.30 -10.61 3.83
N TRP A 70 14.51 -10.17 3.49
CA TRP A 70 15.76 -10.84 3.92
C TRP A 70 16.57 -10.06 4.98
N ASP A 71 16.23 -8.80 5.26
CA ASP A 71 16.93 -8.00 6.26
C ASP A 71 16.60 -8.51 7.68
N LYS A 72 17.63 -9.01 8.38
CA LYS A 72 17.51 -9.56 9.74
C LYS A 72 17.08 -8.51 10.78
N GLY A 73 17.21 -7.22 10.47
CA GLY A 73 16.68 -6.14 11.31
C GLY A 73 15.16 -6.00 11.23
N VAL A 74 14.53 -6.57 10.21
CA VAL A 74 13.08 -6.54 10.00
C VAL A 74 12.50 -7.88 10.48
N SER A 75 12.03 -7.88 11.72
CA SER A 75 11.52 -9.12 12.33
C SER A 75 10.08 -9.44 11.96
N THR A 76 9.28 -8.44 11.58
CA THR A 76 7.89 -8.59 11.12
C THR A 76 7.88 -8.56 9.59
N PRO A 77 7.26 -9.53 8.89
CA PRO A 77 7.15 -9.48 7.44
C PRO A 77 6.43 -8.21 6.98
N VAL A 78 6.78 -7.70 5.79
CA VAL A 78 6.21 -6.47 5.24
C VAL A 78 5.48 -6.78 3.93
N GLY A 79 4.16 -6.55 3.92
CA GLY A 79 3.35 -6.56 2.70
C GLY A 79 3.42 -5.19 2.04
N LEU A 80 4.08 -5.07 0.89
CA LEU A 80 4.25 -3.80 0.18
C LEU A 80 3.34 -3.74 -1.05
N ILE A 81 2.47 -2.72 -1.10
CA ILE A 81 1.74 -2.35 -2.32
C ILE A 81 2.15 -0.95 -2.77
N VAL A 82 2.29 -0.75 -4.09
CA VAL A 82 2.73 0.53 -4.66
C VAL A 82 1.76 0.96 -5.74
N HIS A 83 1.30 2.22 -5.66
CA HIS A 83 0.39 2.80 -6.65
C HIS A 83 0.77 4.22 -7.04
N GLY A 84 0.43 4.59 -8.27
CA GLY A 84 0.52 5.97 -8.72
C GLY A 84 -0.54 6.86 -8.06
N ALA A 85 -0.19 8.10 -7.72
CA ALA A 85 -1.13 9.03 -7.06
C ALA A 85 -2.43 9.26 -7.82
N ARG A 86 -2.38 9.27 -9.17
CA ARG A 86 -3.58 9.36 -10.01
C ARG A 86 -4.48 8.14 -9.86
N GLU A 87 -3.91 6.94 -9.77
CA GLU A 87 -4.70 5.72 -9.57
C GLU A 87 -5.35 5.71 -8.19
N VAL A 88 -4.59 6.06 -7.14
CA VAL A 88 -5.14 6.18 -5.78
C VAL A 88 -6.30 7.19 -5.75
N ASN A 89 -6.15 8.36 -6.36
CA ASN A 89 -7.24 9.33 -6.44
C ASN A 89 -8.47 8.80 -7.18
N ASN A 90 -8.28 8.01 -8.25
CA ASN A 90 -9.40 7.37 -8.95
C ASN A 90 -10.08 6.32 -8.05
N PHE A 91 -9.31 5.48 -7.34
CA PHE A 91 -9.87 4.50 -6.40
C PHE A 91 -10.68 5.16 -5.30
N LEU A 92 -10.24 6.32 -4.80
CA LEU A 92 -10.97 7.10 -3.81
C LEU A 92 -12.24 7.73 -4.39
N ALA A 93 -12.17 8.25 -5.62
CA ALA A 93 -13.33 8.81 -6.31
C ALA A 93 -14.39 7.73 -6.63
N ASP A 94 -13.95 6.52 -6.95
CA ASP A 94 -14.77 5.34 -7.21
C ASP A 94 -15.22 4.61 -5.93
N GLU A 95 -14.92 5.18 -4.75
CA GLU A 95 -15.29 4.63 -3.43
C GLU A 95 -14.80 3.19 -3.20
N GLN A 96 -13.62 2.86 -3.71
CA GLN A 96 -12.98 1.58 -3.41
C GLN A 96 -12.62 1.52 -1.93
N TYR A 97 -13.44 0.79 -1.17
CA TYR A 97 -13.37 0.70 0.28
C TYR A 97 -11.99 0.39 0.84
N PHE A 98 -11.23 -0.47 0.16
CA PHE A 98 -9.86 -0.76 0.56
C PHE A 98 -8.99 0.50 0.69
N PHE A 99 -8.99 1.40 -0.29
CA PHE A 99 -8.21 2.63 -0.24
C PHE A 99 -8.84 3.70 0.66
N VAL A 100 -10.17 3.71 0.77
CA VAL A 100 -10.88 4.59 1.70
C VAL A 100 -10.52 4.26 3.15
N ASP A 101 -10.50 2.98 3.51
CA ASP A 101 -10.15 2.53 4.86
C ASP A 101 -8.67 2.83 5.16
N ILE A 102 -7.77 2.63 4.19
CA ILE A 102 -6.36 3.02 4.33
C ILE A 102 -6.20 4.51 4.65
N LEU A 103 -6.95 5.39 3.97
CA LEU A 103 -6.85 6.83 4.27
C LEU A 103 -7.49 7.23 5.60
N ARG A 104 -8.49 6.50 6.08
CA ARG A 104 -9.19 6.81 7.33
C ARG A 104 -8.48 6.27 8.55
N GLU A 105 -7.95 5.06 8.47
CA GLU A 105 -7.44 4.29 9.60
C GLU A 105 -5.92 4.09 9.52
N GLY A 106 -5.31 4.38 8.37
CA GLY A 106 -3.87 4.24 8.18
C GLY A 106 -3.05 5.29 8.92
N ILE A 107 -1.84 4.90 9.30
CA ILE A 107 -0.84 5.77 9.93
C ILE A 107 0.14 6.24 8.85
N VAL A 108 0.18 7.55 8.59
CA VAL A 108 1.13 8.13 7.64
C VAL A 108 2.54 8.08 8.23
N LEU A 109 3.44 7.34 7.58
CA LEU A 109 4.85 7.20 7.97
C LEU A 109 5.75 8.23 7.27
N TYR A 110 5.36 8.63 6.06
CA TYR A 110 6.09 9.61 5.25
C TYR A 110 5.12 10.35 4.32
N GLU A 111 5.39 11.65 4.10
CA GLU A 111 4.67 12.49 3.16
C GLU A 111 5.62 13.53 2.53
N LEU A 112 5.57 13.65 1.21
CA LEU A 112 6.31 14.62 0.42
C LEU A 112 5.33 15.60 -0.23
N ASP A 113 5.39 16.86 0.24
CA ASP A 113 4.49 17.96 -0.12
C ASP A 113 3.08 17.77 0.45
N ASP A 114 2.50 18.81 1.03
CA ASP A 114 1.26 18.84 1.80
C ASP A 114 -0.03 18.83 0.95
N ARG A 115 0.08 18.47 -0.34
CA ARG A 115 -1.08 18.43 -1.23
C ARG A 115 -2.00 17.28 -0.83
N PRO A 116 -3.24 17.56 -0.41
CA PRO A 116 -4.14 16.52 0.08
C PRO A 116 -4.53 15.56 -1.05
N LEU A 117 -4.64 14.27 -0.71
CA LEU A 117 -5.33 13.29 -1.54
C LEU A 117 -6.82 13.63 -1.59
N ALA A 118 -7.55 13.08 -2.58
CA ALA A 118 -9.00 13.26 -2.64
C ALA A 118 -9.66 12.80 -1.32
N GLU A 119 -10.46 13.66 -0.69
CA GLU A 119 -11.19 13.29 0.52
C GLU A 119 -12.25 12.23 0.18
N PRO A 120 -12.22 11.05 0.84
CA PRO A 120 -13.23 10.04 0.62
C PRO A 120 -14.58 10.50 1.19
N LYS A 121 -15.65 10.41 0.38
CA LYS A 121 -17.01 10.71 0.83
C LYS A 121 -17.39 9.84 2.04
N ARG A 122 -18.08 10.42 3.03
CA ARG A 122 -18.60 9.66 4.19
C ARG A 122 -19.52 8.55 3.68
N LEU A 123 -19.25 7.33 4.11
CA LEU A 123 -20.05 6.17 3.71
C LEU A 123 -21.46 6.29 4.28
N SER A 124 -22.46 5.92 3.48
CA SER A 124 -23.81 5.70 4.00
C SER A 124 -23.80 4.46 4.93
N PRO A 125 -24.64 4.41 5.97
CA PRO A 125 -24.74 3.23 6.85
C PRO A 125 -25.04 1.93 6.09
N THR A 126 -25.78 2.03 4.98
CA THR A 126 -26.10 0.92 4.07
C THR A 126 -24.89 0.39 3.33
N ASP A 127 -23.98 1.28 2.90
CA ASP A 127 -22.75 0.92 2.21
C ASP A 127 -21.73 0.28 3.17
N ALA A 128 -21.59 0.84 4.38
CA ALA A 128 -20.75 0.24 5.43
C ALA A 128 -21.20 -1.19 5.79
N LEU A 129 -22.52 -1.42 5.85
CA LEU A 129 -23.08 -2.76 6.11
C LEU A 129 -22.82 -3.74 4.95
N ARG A 130 -22.90 -3.28 3.70
CA ARG A 130 -22.61 -4.09 2.51
C ARG A 130 -21.14 -4.50 2.46
N VAL A 131 -20.23 -3.62 2.84
CA VAL A 131 -18.79 -3.93 2.97
C VAL A 131 -18.56 -4.94 4.07
N ALA A 132 -19.09 -4.70 5.28
CA ALA A 132 -18.94 -5.63 6.40
C ALA A 132 -19.46 -7.04 6.08
N ARG A 133 -20.48 -7.15 5.22
CA ARG A 133 -21.05 -8.42 4.75
C ARG A 133 -20.35 -9.01 3.51
N GLY A 134 -19.67 -8.19 2.72
CA GLY A 134 -18.92 -8.62 1.53
C GLY A 134 -17.45 -8.95 1.81
N THR A 135 -16.89 -8.46 2.92
CA THR A 135 -15.52 -8.76 3.39
C THR A 135 -15.50 -10.11 4.14
N SER A 136 -15.96 -11.16 3.48
CA SER A 136 -15.54 -12.53 3.75
C SER A 136 -14.89 -13.04 2.47
N ALA A 137 -13.57 -13.04 2.40
CA ALA A 137 -12.77 -13.61 1.30
C ALA A 137 -12.78 -12.88 -0.07
N SER A 138 -12.66 -11.54 -0.11
CA SER A 138 -12.22 -10.85 -1.35
C SER A 138 -10.71 -10.62 -1.30
N THR A 139 -10.01 -11.65 -1.75
CA THR A 139 -8.67 -11.69 -2.34
C THR A 139 -7.95 -10.35 -2.42
N TYR A 140 -6.95 -10.18 -1.53
CA TYR A 140 -5.74 -9.42 -1.86
C TYR A 140 -5.36 -9.76 -3.31
N PRO A 141 -5.17 -8.80 -4.24
CA PRO A 141 -4.41 -9.11 -5.43
C PRO A 141 -2.98 -9.43 -4.95
N LYS A 142 -2.74 -10.70 -4.59
CA LYS A 142 -1.41 -11.28 -4.60
C LYS A 142 -0.96 -11.15 -6.04
N SER A 143 -0.17 -10.12 -6.32
CA SER A 143 0.64 -10.06 -7.51
C SER A 143 1.33 -11.43 -7.64
N ALA A 144 1.01 -12.12 -8.73
CA ALA A 144 1.62 -13.38 -9.09
C ALA A 144 3.14 -13.20 -9.12
N ILE A 145 3.83 -14.13 -8.47
CA ILE A 145 5.26 -14.38 -8.64
C ILE A 145 5.44 -15.02 -10.01
#